data_AF-S0FZX4-F1
#
_entry.id   AF-S0FZX4-F1
#
_cell.length_a   1.000
_cell.length_b   1.000
_cell.length_c   1.000
_cell.angle_alpha   90.00
_cell.angle_beta   90.00
_cell.angle_gamma   90.00
#
_symmetry.space_group_name_H-M   'P 1'
#
loop_
_entity.id
_entity.type
_entity.pdbx_description
1 polymer ?
#
loop_
_entity_poly.entity_id
_entity_poly.type
_entity_poly.pdbx_seq_one_letter_code
_entity_poly.pdbx_strand_id
1 'polypeptide(L)'
;MKLYINELAPWERKNEYFHHIQLGKDVESQTTILHDAINNQTQAQLASASAIIASKERIADDIGELSLGIDRIEQGIESLKASFEWGISEVVWQLEQNRKVLKSILEVLMTPLDTQARERRKRAENAYSNGWIDDAEEEFLESEKLNRYDFAIHLSLGMIYLFHKIDKNKALEYLEKAIKYARPESDYYTSYTLLYKALIMRDFGKLEEAEKCTNEAIKISPNISEAFYQNAQYNALLNRPEKAIKMLEIAITNDVNYCEKCHNDPTFDNIRSNVFGLFKQLRKREGDEAQSKYSKITQRYKKLNNTVDSLRKEFDIKPLNKEVLSLFHRTKKLIDRNSYRDYLEANSLLDEAKDKVQKLHNDTLKNIDYKISSLESKISRIKSSHNDHYRESEGTLVKIWFIAIPLGIILGLRGCFSELEKDYGTGSGILAGIGALFSIPFKILLFTLILYLVFKFILKTNKKNQPEEINSLKEEIMILREKSDLVKFYRKTD
;
A
#
# COMPACT_ATOMS: atom_id res chain seq x y z
N MET A 1 -38.10 -7.39 -26.44
CA MET A 1 -37.92 -7.46 -24.98
C MET A 1 -39.27 -7.75 -24.34
N LYS A 2 -39.36 -8.66 -23.35
CA LYS A 2 -40.61 -8.87 -22.58
C LYS A 2 -40.83 -7.65 -21.67
N LEU A 3 -42.08 -7.16 -21.61
CA LEU A 3 -42.48 -6.07 -20.72
C LEU A 3 -43.05 -6.66 -19.43
N TYR A 4 -42.68 -6.07 -18.29
CA TYR A 4 -43.07 -6.52 -16.95
C TYR A 4 -43.91 -5.45 -16.26
N ILE A 5 -45.07 -5.15 -16.84
CA ILE A 5 -45.90 -4.00 -16.42
C ILE A 5 -46.64 -4.31 -15.11
N ASN A 6 -47.22 -5.51 -15.01
CA ASN A 6 -48.09 -5.93 -13.91
C ASN A 6 -47.51 -7.13 -13.13
N GLU A 7 -46.22 -7.40 -13.28
CA GLU A 7 -45.50 -8.46 -12.57
C GLU A 7 -44.05 -8.02 -12.33
N LEU A 8 -43.41 -8.63 -11.33
CA LEU A 8 -41.97 -8.51 -11.17
C LEU A 8 -41.25 -9.35 -12.22
N ALA A 9 -40.28 -8.76 -12.89
CA ALA A 9 -39.35 -9.45 -13.76
C ALA A 9 -38.47 -10.43 -12.97
N PRO A 10 -37.88 -11.44 -13.63
CA PRO A 10 -37.05 -12.44 -12.95
C PRO A 10 -35.92 -11.84 -12.11
N TRP A 11 -35.27 -10.77 -12.59
CA TRP A 11 -34.20 -10.07 -11.87
C TRP A 11 -34.70 -9.14 -10.75
N GLU A 12 -35.99 -8.77 -10.74
CA GLU A 12 -36.63 -7.98 -9.68
C GLU A 12 -37.06 -8.86 -8.48
N ARG A 13 -37.14 -10.18 -8.66
CA ARG A 13 -37.50 -11.13 -7.61
C ARG A 13 -36.26 -11.53 -6.81
N LYS A 14 -36.43 -11.82 -5.52
CA LYS A 14 -35.38 -12.46 -4.71
C LYS A 14 -34.94 -13.76 -5.39
N ASN A 15 -33.65 -13.85 -5.69
CA ASN A 15 -33.08 -15.07 -6.28
C ASN A 15 -32.87 -16.15 -5.19
N GLU A 16 -32.39 -17.32 -5.58
CA GLU A 16 -32.16 -18.45 -4.66
C GLU A 16 -31.20 -18.13 -3.50
N TYR A 17 -30.28 -17.18 -3.67
CA TYR A 17 -29.35 -16.79 -2.60
C TYR A 17 -30.01 -15.91 -1.54
N PHE A 18 -31.10 -15.21 -1.88
CA PHE A 18 -31.72 -14.21 -1.00
C PHE A 18 -33.16 -14.53 -0.59
N HIS A 19 -33.79 -15.56 -1.17
CA HIS A 19 -35.20 -15.86 -0.93
C HIS A 19 -35.54 -16.22 0.53
N HIS A 20 -34.56 -16.70 1.30
CA HIS A 20 -34.71 -17.00 2.73
C HIS A 20 -34.34 -15.83 3.64
N ILE A 21 -33.85 -14.72 3.08
CA ILE A 21 -33.41 -13.58 3.88
C ILE A 21 -34.59 -12.67 4.16
N GLN A 22 -34.95 -12.63 5.45
CA GLN A 22 -35.86 -11.65 6.02
C GLN A 22 -35.07 -10.85 7.05
N LEU A 23 -34.74 -9.60 6.72
CA LEU A 23 -33.98 -8.76 7.64
C LEU A 23 -34.86 -8.27 8.78
N GLY A 24 -34.37 -8.37 10.01
CA GLY A 24 -35.01 -7.89 11.23
C GLY A 24 -34.40 -6.59 11.76
N LYS A 25 -34.19 -6.49 13.08
CA LYS A 25 -33.61 -5.29 13.73
C LYS A 25 -32.10 -5.34 13.97
N ASP A 26 -31.51 -6.52 13.96
CA ASP A 26 -30.07 -6.71 14.23
C ASP A 26 -29.24 -6.55 12.96
N VAL A 27 -28.66 -5.36 12.78
CA VAL A 27 -27.89 -4.98 11.57
C VAL A 27 -26.61 -5.80 11.42
N GLU A 28 -25.98 -6.23 12.51
CA GLU A 28 -24.69 -6.94 12.48
C GLU A 28 -24.87 -8.40 12.02
N SER A 29 -25.84 -9.10 12.60
CA SER A 29 -26.23 -10.45 12.16
C SER A 29 -26.71 -10.46 10.71
N GLN A 30 -27.48 -9.44 10.31
CA GLN A 30 -27.94 -9.27 8.92
C GLN A 30 -26.82 -9.04 7.93
N THR A 31 -25.85 -8.20 8.29
CA THR A 31 -24.67 -7.93 7.47
C THR A 31 -23.91 -9.21 7.20
N THR A 32 -23.80 -10.10 8.19
CA THR A 32 -23.12 -11.39 8.06
C THR A 32 -23.88 -12.33 7.10
N ILE A 33 -25.19 -12.51 7.29
CA ILE A 33 -26.01 -13.35 6.41
C ILE A 33 -25.97 -12.87 4.96
N LEU A 34 -25.99 -11.55 4.75
CA LEU A 34 -25.91 -10.96 3.42
C LEU A 34 -24.53 -11.11 2.80
N HIS A 35 -23.48 -10.95 3.59
CA HIS A 35 -22.11 -11.20 3.16
C HIS A 35 -21.98 -12.63 2.61
N ASP A 36 -22.47 -13.63 3.35
CA ASP A 36 -22.44 -15.03 2.92
C ASP A 36 -23.25 -15.27 1.65
N ALA A 37 -24.46 -14.72 1.55
CA ALA A 37 -25.31 -14.87 0.37
C ALA A 37 -24.68 -14.24 -0.88
N ILE A 38 -24.13 -13.03 -0.76
CA ILE A 38 -23.44 -12.33 -1.85
C ILE A 38 -22.19 -13.10 -2.28
N ASN A 39 -21.41 -13.60 -1.31
CA ASN A 39 -20.26 -14.44 -1.61
C ASN A 39 -20.69 -15.65 -2.43
N ASN A 40 -21.67 -16.42 -1.95
CA ASN A 40 -22.15 -17.61 -2.66
C ASN A 40 -22.62 -17.30 -4.09
N GLN A 41 -23.36 -16.20 -4.29
CA GLN A 41 -23.75 -15.76 -5.64
C GLN A 41 -22.53 -15.42 -6.50
N THR A 42 -21.58 -14.63 -5.98
CA THR A 42 -20.40 -14.19 -6.74
C THR A 42 -19.54 -15.37 -7.14
N GLN A 43 -19.43 -16.38 -6.26
CA GLN A 43 -18.73 -17.63 -6.53
C GLN A 43 -19.39 -18.43 -7.66
N ALA A 44 -20.73 -18.55 -7.65
CA ALA A 44 -21.46 -19.21 -8.72
C ALA A 44 -21.26 -18.48 -10.06
N GLN A 45 -21.31 -17.15 -10.05
CA GLN A 45 -21.03 -16.35 -11.24
C GLN A 45 -19.58 -16.55 -11.74
N LEU A 46 -18.59 -16.59 -10.85
CA LEU A 46 -17.19 -16.87 -11.21
C LEU A 46 -16.98 -18.28 -11.78
N ALA A 47 -17.65 -19.29 -11.24
CA ALA A 47 -17.55 -20.66 -11.76
C ALA A 47 -18.03 -20.77 -13.22
N SER A 48 -18.95 -19.90 -13.63
CA SER A 48 -19.44 -19.79 -15.00
C SER A 48 -18.62 -18.84 -15.89
N ALA A 49 -17.64 -18.11 -15.33
CA ALA A 49 -16.91 -17.07 -16.05
C ALA A 49 -15.99 -17.66 -17.13
N SER A 50 -15.87 -16.96 -18.26
CA SER A 50 -14.93 -17.34 -19.32
C SER A 50 -13.46 -17.27 -18.85
N ALA A 51 -12.61 -18.11 -19.43
CA ALA A 51 -11.15 -18.12 -19.17
C ALA A 51 -10.44 -16.79 -19.47
N ILE A 52 -11.09 -15.86 -20.19
CA ILE A 52 -10.58 -14.51 -20.42
C ILE A 52 -10.66 -13.68 -19.12
N ILE A 53 -11.72 -13.89 -18.32
CA ILE A 53 -12.03 -13.14 -17.11
C ILE A 53 -11.30 -13.75 -15.91
N ALA A 54 -11.47 -15.05 -15.68
CA ALA A 54 -10.89 -15.78 -14.55
C ALA A 54 -10.29 -17.13 -15.01
N SER A 55 -9.11 -17.48 -14.50
CA SER A 55 -8.47 -18.77 -14.80
C SER A 55 -9.10 -19.93 -14.03
N LYS A 56 -8.97 -21.14 -14.58
CA LYS A 56 -9.47 -22.37 -13.94
C LYS A 56 -8.79 -22.62 -12.59
N GLU A 57 -7.51 -22.33 -12.51
CA GLU A 57 -6.72 -22.46 -11.30
C GLU A 57 -7.13 -21.43 -10.24
N ARG A 58 -7.63 -20.24 -10.62
CA ARG A 58 -8.20 -19.28 -9.65
C ARG A 58 -9.52 -19.80 -9.08
N ILE A 59 -10.35 -20.45 -9.91
CA ILE A 59 -11.59 -21.09 -9.46
C ILE A 59 -11.28 -22.28 -8.51
N ALA A 60 -10.12 -22.93 -8.68
CA ALA A 60 -9.73 -24.10 -7.88
C ALA A 60 -8.88 -23.79 -6.63
N ASP A 61 -8.01 -22.77 -6.66
CA ASP A 61 -6.98 -22.56 -5.63
C ASP A 61 -7.52 -21.92 -4.35
N ASP A 62 -8.45 -20.96 -4.43
CA ASP A 62 -9.20 -20.50 -3.25
C ASP A 62 -10.30 -19.51 -3.66
N ILE A 63 -11.51 -19.94 -3.37
CA ILE A 63 -12.76 -19.20 -3.55
C ILE A 63 -12.98 -18.19 -2.39
N GLY A 64 -12.11 -18.23 -1.35
CA GLY A 64 -12.27 -17.51 -0.08
C GLY A 64 -11.75 -16.07 0.02
N GLU A 65 -10.77 -15.63 -0.81
CA GLU A 65 -10.23 -14.25 -0.74
C GLU A 65 -11.08 -13.21 -1.50
N LEU A 66 -12.25 -13.59 -2.02
CA LEU A 66 -13.13 -12.72 -2.80
C LEU A 66 -13.86 -11.65 -1.94
N SER A 67 -13.73 -11.73 -0.62
CA SER A 67 -14.53 -10.96 0.36
C SER A 67 -14.13 -9.49 0.53
N LEU A 68 -13.00 -9.04 -0.05
CA LEU A 68 -12.43 -7.70 0.18
C LEU A 68 -13.31 -6.51 -0.27
N GLY A 69 -14.46 -6.77 -0.91
CA GLY A 69 -15.43 -5.74 -1.29
C GLY A 69 -16.63 -5.58 -0.35
N ILE A 70 -16.96 -6.59 0.46
CA ILE A 70 -18.27 -6.68 1.14
C ILE A 70 -18.16 -6.35 2.64
N ASP A 71 -16.95 -6.16 3.17
CA ASP A 71 -16.67 -5.83 4.59
C ASP A 71 -17.32 -4.51 5.09
N ARG A 72 -18.09 -3.81 4.24
CA ARG A 72 -18.65 -2.49 4.51
C ARG A 72 -20.10 -2.34 4.05
N ILE A 73 -20.93 -3.38 4.17
CA ILE A 73 -22.38 -3.26 3.98
C ILE A 73 -22.95 -2.09 4.82
N GLU A 74 -22.37 -1.83 6.00
CA GLU A 74 -22.68 -0.68 6.86
C GLU A 74 -22.48 0.71 6.21
N GLN A 75 -21.66 0.80 5.16
CA GLN A 75 -21.40 2.05 4.43
C GLN A 75 -22.46 2.37 3.37
N GLY A 76 -23.35 1.43 3.08
CA GLY A 76 -24.55 1.62 2.28
C GLY A 76 -24.59 0.81 0.97
N ILE A 77 -25.63 1.01 0.16
CA ILE A 77 -25.91 0.24 -1.08
C ILE A 77 -24.74 0.28 -2.07
N GLU A 78 -24.00 1.39 -2.09
CA GLU A 78 -22.82 1.54 -2.96
C GLU A 78 -21.76 0.47 -2.67
N SER A 79 -21.65 -0.02 -1.44
CA SER A 79 -20.71 -1.10 -1.09
C SER A 79 -21.04 -2.42 -1.77
N LEU A 80 -22.30 -2.62 -2.16
CA LEU A 80 -22.77 -3.86 -2.78
C LEU A 80 -22.47 -3.92 -4.28
N LYS A 81 -22.07 -2.79 -4.89
CA LYS A 81 -21.56 -2.65 -6.27
C LYS A 81 -22.15 -3.68 -7.26
N ALA A 82 -21.35 -4.56 -7.89
CA ALA A 82 -21.85 -5.51 -8.87
C ALA A 82 -22.87 -6.52 -8.31
N SER A 83 -22.79 -6.82 -7.01
CA SER A 83 -23.74 -7.68 -6.31
C SER A 83 -25.10 -7.02 -6.10
N PHE A 84 -25.23 -5.73 -6.40
CA PHE A 84 -26.51 -5.04 -6.43
C PHE A 84 -27.41 -5.62 -7.53
N GLU A 85 -28.31 -6.52 -7.14
CA GLU A 85 -29.39 -7.02 -7.99
C GLU A 85 -30.72 -6.41 -7.54
N TRP A 86 -31.64 -6.19 -8.47
CA TRP A 86 -32.95 -5.63 -8.13
C TRP A 86 -33.71 -6.50 -7.13
N GLY A 87 -33.54 -7.82 -7.21
CA GLY A 87 -34.09 -8.79 -6.27
C GLY A 87 -33.67 -8.61 -4.81
N ILE A 88 -32.59 -7.88 -4.52
CA ILE A 88 -32.18 -7.54 -3.14
C ILE A 88 -32.44 -6.08 -2.78
N SER A 89 -33.03 -5.29 -3.66
CA SER A 89 -33.25 -3.86 -3.42
C SER A 89 -34.07 -3.57 -2.16
N GLU A 90 -35.03 -4.44 -1.82
CA GLU A 90 -35.77 -4.38 -0.55
C GLU A 90 -34.85 -4.56 0.68
N VAL A 91 -34.04 -5.62 0.66
CA VAL A 91 -33.11 -5.98 1.74
C VAL A 91 -32.12 -4.84 1.97
N VAL A 92 -31.60 -4.32 0.87
CA VAL A 92 -30.67 -3.21 0.86
C VAL A 92 -31.32 -1.91 1.38
N TRP A 93 -32.57 -1.64 0.99
CA TRP A 93 -33.33 -0.50 1.52
C TRP A 93 -33.59 -0.62 3.03
N GLN A 94 -33.91 -1.82 3.54
CA GLN A 94 -34.10 -2.07 4.97
C GLN A 94 -32.83 -1.73 5.79
N LEU A 95 -31.64 -2.03 5.23
CA LEU A 95 -30.37 -1.65 5.85
C LEU A 95 -30.13 -0.14 5.86
N GLU A 96 -30.43 0.55 4.76
CA GLU A 96 -30.27 2.01 4.67
C GLU A 96 -31.14 2.77 5.68
N GLN A 97 -32.36 2.30 5.96
CA GLN A 97 -33.22 2.94 6.98
C GLN A 97 -32.56 2.97 8.36
N ASN A 98 -31.68 2.00 8.64
CA ASN A 98 -30.97 1.92 9.91
C ASN A 98 -29.69 2.76 9.95
N ARG A 99 -29.28 3.37 8.83
CA ARG A 99 -27.98 4.05 8.69
C ARG A 99 -27.89 5.39 9.43
N LYS A 100 -26.70 5.66 9.98
CA LYS A 100 -26.38 6.89 10.71
C LYS A 100 -26.46 8.16 9.85
N VAL A 101 -26.08 8.09 8.57
CA VAL A 101 -26.11 9.23 7.64
C VAL A 101 -27.56 9.70 7.40
N LEU A 102 -28.46 8.76 7.14
CA LEU A 102 -29.89 9.07 7.01
C LEU A 102 -30.42 9.67 8.31
N LYS A 103 -30.10 9.06 9.46
CA LYS A 103 -30.46 9.61 10.77
C LYS A 103 -29.95 11.05 10.96
N SER A 104 -28.71 11.35 10.59
CA SER A 104 -28.15 12.71 10.72
C SER A 104 -28.75 13.75 9.78
N ILE A 105 -29.03 13.40 8.51
CA ILE A 105 -29.72 14.31 7.58
C ILE A 105 -31.10 14.63 8.14
N LEU A 106 -31.81 13.62 8.64
CA LEU A 106 -33.15 13.78 9.15
C LEU A 106 -33.19 14.54 10.49
N GLU A 107 -32.20 14.37 11.36
CA GLU A 107 -32.09 15.12 12.63
C GLU A 107 -31.92 16.64 12.41
N VAL A 108 -31.17 17.04 11.38
CA VAL A 108 -30.90 18.45 11.05
C VAL A 108 -32.16 19.19 10.56
N LEU A 109 -33.11 18.49 9.94
CA LEU A 109 -34.27 19.09 9.29
C LEU A 109 -35.45 19.41 10.23
N MET A 110 -35.31 19.32 11.56
CA MET A 110 -36.47 19.19 12.46
C MET A 110 -36.98 20.45 13.20
N THR A 111 -38.31 20.59 13.20
CA THR A 111 -39.18 21.42 14.09
C THR A 111 -40.24 20.54 14.80
N PRO A 112 -41.04 21.05 15.78
CA PRO A 112 -41.92 20.20 16.60
C PRO A 112 -42.98 19.36 15.88
N LEU A 113 -43.57 19.81 14.76
CA LEU A 113 -44.51 19.01 13.94
C LEU A 113 -43.85 17.75 13.36
N ASP A 114 -42.54 17.79 13.14
CA ASP A 114 -41.77 16.66 12.59
C ASP A 114 -41.64 15.51 13.60
N THR A 115 -41.93 15.75 14.88
CA THR A 115 -41.85 14.70 15.92
C THR A 115 -42.93 13.63 15.71
N GLN A 116 -44.17 14.01 15.39
CA GLN A 116 -45.25 13.04 15.16
C GLN A 116 -45.05 12.28 13.84
N ALA A 117 -44.64 12.98 12.78
CA ALA A 117 -44.27 12.36 11.51
C ALA A 117 -43.17 11.31 11.71
N ARG A 118 -42.13 11.62 12.49
CA ARG A 118 -41.05 10.66 12.77
C ARG A 118 -41.53 9.41 13.50
N GLU A 119 -42.41 9.54 14.49
CA GLU A 119 -42.94 8.37 15.20
C GLU A 119 -43.86 7.51 14.31
N ARG A 120 -44.62 8.13 13.41
CA ARG A 120 -45.37 7.42 12.35
C ARG A 120 -44.42 6.66 11.42
N ARG A 121 -43.39 7.32 10.90
CA ARG A 121 -42.35 6.69 10.07
C ARG A 121 -41.66 5.51 10.75
N LYS A 122 -41.24 5.65 12.01
CA LYS A 122 -40.63 4.54 12.77
C LYS A 122 -41.57 3.35 12.93
N ARG A 123 -42.87 3.60 13.14
CA ARG A 123 -43.86 2.52 13.17
C ARG A 123 -44.02 1.85 11.82
N ALA A 124 -43.99 2.62 10.73
CA ALA A 124 -44.00 2.10 9.38
C ALA A 124 -42.77 1.21 9.09
N GLU A 125 -41.57 1.66 9.44
CA GLU A 125 -40.32 0.90 9.31
C GLU A 125 -40.37 -0.40 10.13
N ASN A 126 -40.89 -0.34 11.37
CA ASN A 126 -41.06 -1.52 12.22
C ASN A 126 -42.09 -2.49 11.61
N ALA A 127 -43.26 -2.02 11.18
CA ALA A 127 -44.26 -2.83 10.51
C ALA A 127 -43.68 -3.52 9.27
N TYR A 128 -42.94 -2.77 8.45
CA TYR A 128 -42.27 -3.30 7.26
C TYR A 128 -41.27 -4.40 7.61
N SER A 129 -40.43 -4.20 8.62
CA SER A 129 -39.46 -5.22 9.07
C SER A 129 -40.12 -6.52 9.56
N ASN A 130 -41.37 -6.43 10.06
CA ASN A 130 -42.16 -7.61 10.45
C ASN A 130 -42.95 -8.22 9.28
N GLY A 131 -42.84 -7.66 8.08
CA GLY A 131 -43.58 -8.10 6.89
C GLY A 131 -45.04 -7.63 6.85
N TRP A 132 -45.45 -6.72 7.73
CA TRP A 132 -46.81 -6.15 7.74
C TRP A 132 -46.88 -4.98 6.76
N ILE A 133 -46.90 -5.32 5.46
CA ILE A 133 -46.76 -4.32 4.39
C ILE A 133 -47.94 -3.34 4.36
N ASP A 134 -49.16 -3.80 4.62
CA ASP A 134 -50.35 -2.94 4.64
C ASP A 134 -50.27 -1.93 5.79
N ASP A 135 -49.91 -2.38 6.99
CA ASP A 135 -49.71 -1.51 8.16
C ASP A 135 -48.56 -0.52 7.93
N ALA A 136 -47.48 -0.97 7.28
CA ALA A 136 -46.35 -0.11 6.92
C ALA A 136 -46.77 0.98 5.94
N GLU A 137 -47.51 0.64 4.88
CA GLU A 137 -48.06 1.58 3.92
C GLU A 137 -48.94 2.63 4.61
N GLU A 138 -49.87 2.19 5.48
CA GLU A 138 -50.76 3.09 6.22
C GLU A 138 -49.96 4.09 7.08
N GLU A 139 -49.02 3.61 7.87
CA GLU A 139 -48.22 4.48 8.74
C GLU A 139 -47.30 5.43 7.95
N PHE A 140 -46.77 5.01 6.78
CA PHE A 140 -46.04 5.90 5.89
C PHE A 140 -46.94 6.99 5.28
N LEU A 141 -48.17 6.64 4.86
CA LEU A 141 -49.13 7.61 4.33
C LEU A 141 -49.58 8.62 5.39
N GLU A 142 -49.82 8.17 6.62
CA GLU A 142 -50.10 9.07 7.74
C GLU A 142 -48.90 9.97 8.07
N SER A 143 -47.68 9.44 7.95
CA SER A 143 -46.47 10.24 8.10
C SER A 143 -46.32 11.29 6.99
N GLU A 144 -46.62 10.96 5.73
CA GLU A 144 -46.59 11.88 4.58
C GLU A 144 -47.53 13.07 4.80
N LYS A 145 -48.73 12.84 5.37
CA LYS A 145 -49.69 13.91 5.68
C LYS A 145 -49.13 14.94 6.66
N LEU A 146 -48.30 14.49 7.61
CA LEU A 146 -47.69 15.34 8.64
C LEU A 146 -46.42 16.03 8.14
N ASN A 147 -45.60 15.35 7.33
CA ASN A 147 -44.43 15.93 6.67
C ASN A 147 -44.30 15.43 5.22
N ARG A 148 -44.78 16.25 4.29
CA ARG A 148 -44.76 15.92 2.85
C ARG A 148 -43.40 16.10 2.17
N TYR A 149 -42.40 16.64 2.86
CA TYR A 149 -41.08 16.95 2.28
C TYR A 149 -40.03 15.88 2.59
N ASP A 150 -40.36 14.92 3.46
CA ASP A 150 -39.46 13.82 3.79
C ASP A 150 -39.32 12.86 2.60
N PHE A 151 -38.20 12.98 1.87
CA PHE A 151 -37.91 12.16 0.70
C PHE A 151 -37.79 10.66 1.06
N ALA A 152 -37.45 10.32 2.30
CA ALA A 152 -37.29 8.93 2.73
C ALA A 152 -38.65 8.23 2.78
N ILE A 153 -39.71 8.93 3.20
CA ILE A 153 -41.10 8.41 3.16
C ILE A 153 -41.49 8.13 1.71
N HIS A 154 -41.27 9.09 0.81
CA HIS A 154 -41.60 8.94 -0.61
C HIS A 154 -40.84 7.79 -1.25
N LEU A 155 -39.54 7.65 -0.96
CA LEU A 155 -38.74 6.53 -1.45
C LEU A 155 -39.30 5.19 -0.92
N SER A 156 -39.65 5.14 0.37
CA SER A 156 -40.21 3.94 1.01
C SER A 156 -41.54 3.51 0.40
N LEU A 157 -42.46 4.46 0.19
CA LEU A 157 -43.72 4.20 -0.50
C LEU A 157 -43.48 3.76 -1.95
N GLY A 158 -42.56 4.41 -2.67
CA GLY A 158 -42.16 4.01 -4.02
C GLY A 158 -41.68 2.56 -4.08
N MET A 159 -40.85 2.14 -3.12
CA MET A 159 -40.37 0.76 -2.98
C MET A 159 -41.49 -0.23 -2.64
N ILE A 160 -42.40 0.13 -1.72
CA ILE A 160 -43.57 -0.70 -1.38
C ILE A 160 -44.44 -0.93 -2.62
N TYR A 161 -44.75 0.12 -3.37
CA TYR A 161 -45.57 -0.01 -4.57
C TYR A 161 -44.87 -0.80 -5.67
N LEU A 162 -43.56 -0.66 -5.81
CA LEU A 162 -42.79 -1.38 -6.82
C LEU A 162 -42.72 -2.88 -6.52
N PHE A 163 -42.28 -3.26 -5.32
CA PHE A 163 -41.93 -4.65 -5.01
C PHE A 163 -43.06 -5.46 -4.36
N HIS A 164 -43.96 -4.83 -3.60
CA HIS A 164 -45.00 -5.54 -2.85
C HIS A 164 -46.38 -5.42 -3.47
N LYS A 165 -46.78 -4.21 -3.86
CA LYS A 165 -48.09 -3.97 -4.49
C LYS A 165 -48.07 -4.18 -6.00
N ILE A 166 -46.88 -4.16 -6.60
CA ILE A 166 -46.65 -4.30 -8.04
C ILE A 166 -47.46 -3.24 -8.83
N ASP A 167 -47.60 -2.04 -8.25
CA ASP A 167 -48.20 -0.88 -8.89
C ASP A 167 -47.09 0.07 -9.35
N LYS A 168 -46.57 -0.18 -10.55
CA LYS A 168 -45.44 0.57 -11.11
C LYS A 168 -45.79 2.04 -11.41
N ASN A 169 -47.07 2.36 -11.61
CA ASN A 169 -47.50 3.75 -11.82
C ASN A 169 -47.47 4.54 -10.51
N LYS A 170 -48.02 3.97 -9.45
CA LYS A 170 -47.99 4.59 -8.12
C LYS A 170 -46.57 4.64 -7.56
N ALA A 171 -45.77 3.60 -7.81
CA ALA A 171 -44.34 3.60 -7.50
C ALA A 171 -43.63 4.78 -8.17
N LEU A 172 -43.88 5.01 -9.46
CA LEU A 172 -43.28 6.12 -10.20
C LEU A 172 -43.65 7.48 -9.62
N GLU A 173 -44.92 7.70 -9.26
CA GLU A 173 -45.37 8.95 -8.63
C GLU A 173 -44.55 9.25 -7.35
N TYR A 174 -44.42 8.25 -6.47
CA TYR A 174 -43.67 8.40 -5.23
C TYR A 174 -42.17 8.54 -5.45
N LEU A 175 -41.58 7.81 -6.40
CA LEU A 175 -40.16 7.98 -6.76
C LEU A 175 -39.87 9.37 -7.32
N GLU A 176 -40.80 9.98 -8.07
CA GLU A 176 -40.63 11.37 -8.54
C GLU A 176 -40.69 12.39 -7.40
N LYS A 177 -41.57 12.20 -6.41
CA LYS A 177 -41.57 13.00 -5.18
C LYS A 177 -40.25 12.82 -4.42
N ALA A 178 -39.78 11.58 -4.28
CA ALA A 178 -38.51 11.28 -3.62
C ALA A 178 -37.33 11.98 -4.33
N ILE A 179 -37.22 11.89 -5.66
CA ILE A 179 -36.17 12.60 -6.43
C ILE A 179 -36.25 14.11 -6.21
N LYS A 180 -37.46 14.69 -6.23
CA LYS A 180 -37.66 16.13 -6.05
C LYS A 180 -37.14 16.62 -4.70
N TYR A 181 -37.46 15.90 -3.62
CA TYR A 181 -37.10 16.30 -2.26
C TYR A 181 -35.70 15.83 -1.84
N ALA A 182 -35.17 14.77 -2.42
CA ALA A 182 -33.80 14.31 -2.16
C ALA A 182 -32.75 15.19 -2.85
N ARG A 183 -33.06 15.82 -3.99
CA ARG A 183 -32.08 16.59 -4.78
C ARG A 183 -31.29 17.65 -3.99
N PRO A 184 -31.90 18.49 -3.13
CA PRO A 184 -31.13 19.44 -2.32
C PRO A 184 -30.42 18.80 -1.12
N GLU A 185 -30.84 17.61 -0.69
CA GLU A 185 -30.40 16.99 0.58
C GLU A 185 -29.30 15.93 0.37
N SER A 186 -29.37 15.18 -0.73
CA SER A 186 -28.50 14.04 -0.96
C SER A 186 -28.42 13.65 -2.44
N ASP A 187 -27.25 13.88 -3.03
CA ASP A 187 -26.88 13.39 -4.35
C ASP A 187 -27.02 11.87 -4.44
N TYR A 188 -26.60 11.17 -3.38
CA TYR A 188 -26.66 9.72 -3.29
C TYR A 188 -28.09 9.17 -3.44
N TYR A 189 -29.03 9.63 -2.60
CA TYR A 189 -30.42 9.17 -2.67
C TYR A 189 -31.11 9.61 -3.96
N THR A 190 -30.75 10.77 -4.49
CA THR A 190 -31.25 11.25 -5.77
C THR A 190 -30.83 10.33 -6.91
N SER A 191 -29.54 10.03 -7.02
CA SER A 191 -28.99 9.13 -8.04
C SER A 191 -29.58 7.74 -7.93
N TYR A 192 -29.68 7.20 -6.72
CA TYR A 192 -30.22 5.86 -6.52
C TYR A 192 -31.71 5.75 -6.87
N THR A 193 -32.51 6.76 -6.50
CA THR A 193 -33.94 6.82 -6.86
C THR A 193 -34.12 6.95 -8.38
N LEU A 194 -33.22 7.65 -9.07
CA LEU A 194 -33.21 7.71 -10.54
C LEU A 194 -32.97 6.33 -11.18
N LEU A 195 -32.21 5.43 -10.55
CA LEU A 195 -32.02 4.06 -11.05
C LEU A 195 -33.32 3.26 -10.98
N TYR A 196 -34.08 3.34 -9.87
CA TYR A 196 -35.41 2.70 -9.79
C TYR A 196 -36.39 3.26 -10.81
N LYS A 197 -36.38 4.59 -11.00
CA LYS A 197 -37.18 5.20 -12.06
C LYS A 197 -36.80 4.64 -13.43
N ALA A 198 -35.49 4.47 -13.70
CA ALA A 198 -35.01 3.89 -14.95
C ALA A 198 -35.47 2.44 -15.15
N LEU A 199 -35.46 1.62 -14.09
CA LEU A 199 -35.99 0.26 -14.11
C LEU A 199 -37.47 0.24 -14.53
N ILE A 200 -38.30 1.07 -13.89
CA ILE A 200 -39.73 1.17 -14.23
C ILE A 200 -39.91 1.63 -15.69
N MET A 201 -39.14 2.62 -16.15
CA MET A 201 -39.19 3.08 -17.55
C MET A 201 -38.86 1.94 -18.52
N ARG A 202 -37.87 1.11 -18.19
CA ARG A 202 -37.51 -0.06 -18.98
C ARG A 202 -38.64 -1.10 -19.00
N ASP A 203 -39.31 -1.36 -17.88
CA ASP A 203 -40.43 -2.30 -17.86
C ASP A 203 -41.66 -1.81 -18.63
N PHE A 204 -41.83 -0.49 -18.74
CA PHE A 204 -42.77 0.17 -19.65
C PHE A 204 -42.30 0.22 -21.10
N GLY A 205 -41.11 -0.31 -21.41
CA GLY A 205 -40.53 -0.31 -22.76
C GLY A 205 -39.95 1.04 -23.20
N LYS A 206 -39.88 2.03 -22.31
CA LYS A 206 -39.37 3.38 -22.58
C LYS A 206 -37.86 3.46 -22.35
N LEU A 207 -37.11 2.74 -23.17
CA LEU A 207 -35.66 2.57 -23.00
C LEU A 207 -34.88 3.90 -23.09
N GLU A 208 -35.31 4.84 -23.94
CA GLU A 208 -34.70 6.17 -24.02
C GLU A 208 -34.89 6.99 -22.75
N GLU A 209 -36.03 6.84 -22.07
CA GLU A 209 -36.27 7.50 -20.79
C GLU A 209 -35.45 6.85 -19.67
N ALA A 210 -35.33 5.52 -19.66
CA ALA A 210 -34.46 4.79 -18.74
C ALA A 210 -32.97 5.20 -18.90
N GLU A 211 -32.53 5.37 -20.13
CA GLU A 211 -31.20 5.83 -20.49
C GLU A 211 -30.94 7.28 -20.03
N LYS A 212 -31.94 8.16 -20.13
CA LYS A 212 -31.86 9.53 -19.59
C LYS A 212 -31.75 9.54 -18.06
N CYS A 213 -32.56 8.73 -17.38
CA CYS A 213 -32.52 8.62 -15.92
C CYS A 213 -31.15 8.14 -15.42
N THR A 214 -30.58 7.11 -16.04
CA THR A 214 -29.23 6.62 -15.68
C THR A 214 -28.13 7.62 -16.03
N ASN A 215 -28.20 8.33 -17.15
CA ASN A 215 -27.28 9.43 -17.45
C ASN A 215 -27.34 10.55 -16.41
N GLU A 216 -28.54 10.87 -15.92
CA GLU A 216 -28.70 11.85 -14.85
C GLU A 216 -28.08 11.36 -13.54
N ALA A 217 -28.33 10.10 -13.17
CA ALA A 217 -27.70 9.49 -12.00
C ALA A 217 -26.16 9.52 -12.08
N ILE A 218 -25.58 9.20 -13.24
CA ILE A 218 -24.12 9.27 -13.48
C ILE A 218 -23.57 10.69 -13.27
N LYS A 219 -24.32 11.72 -13.69
CA LYS A 219 -23.89 13.13 -13.53
C LYS A 219 -23.93 13.58 -12.09
N ILE A 220 -24.92 13.12 -11.32
CA ILE A 220 -25.09 13.49 -9.91
C ILE A 220 -24.09 12.72 -9.03
N SER A 221 -23.90 11.42 -9.28
CA SER A 221 -23.01 10.56 -8.48
C SER A 221 -22.15 9.66 -9.39
N PRO A 222 -20.97 10.14 -9.84
CA PRO A 222 -20.10 9.42 -10.78
C PRO A 222 -19.38 8.22 -10.15
N ASN A 223 -19.54 7.98 -8.85
CA ASN A 223 -18.98 6.83 -8.12
C ASN A 223 -19.90 5.60 -8.13
N ILE A 224 -21.18 5.75 -8.48
CA ILE A 224 -22.14 4.63 -8.49
C ILE A 224 -21.94 3.79 -9.74
N SER A 225 -21.16 2.72 -9.62
CA SER A 225 -20.84 1.80 -10.74
C SER A 225 -22.08 1.17 -11.37
N GLU A 226 -23.12 0.93 -10.56
CA GLU A 226 -24.39 0.38 -11.01
C GLU A 226 -25.11 1.33 -12.00
N ALA A 227 -24.94 2.66 -11.85
CA ALA A 227 -25.52 3.62 -12.77
C ALA A 227 -24.93 3.49 -14.18
N PHE A 228 -23.61 3.26 -14.27
CA PHE A 228 -22.94 2.96 -15.54
C PHE A 228 -23.39 1.62 -16.11
N TYR A 229 -23.51 0.59 -15.26
CA TYR A 229 -23.95 -0.73 -15.68
C TYR A 229 -25.35 -0.71 -16.29
N GLN A 230 -26.31 -0.07 -15.63
CA GLN A 230 -27.67 0.07 -16.16
C GLN A 230 -27.73 0.93 -17.41
N ASN A 231 -26.94 2.01 -17.48
CA ASN A 231 -26.83 2.78 -18.72
C ASN A 231 -26.29 1.90 -19.86
N ALA A 232 -25.34 1.00 -19.59
CA ALA A 232 -24.83 0.04 -20.55
C ALA A 232 -25.92 -0.95 -20.99
N GLN A 233 -26.70 -1.49 -20.05
CA GLN A 233 -27.85 -2.37 -20.31
C GLN A 233 -28.87 -1.69 -21.25
N TYR A 234 -29.28 -0.47 -20.94
CA TYR A 234 -30.26 0.26 -21.77
C TYR A 234 -29.71 0.59 -23.15
N ASN A 235 -28.44 0.98 -23.27
CA ASN A 235 -27.81 1.20 -24.57
C ASN A 235 -27.63 -0.10 -25.37
N ALA A 236 -27.39 -1.23 -24.71
CA ALA A 236 -27.39 -2.54 -25.38
C ALA A 236 -28.78 -2.87 -25.95
N LEU A 237 -29.84 -2.71 -25.15
CA LEU A 237 -31.23 -2.92 -25.59
C LEU A 237 -31.65 -1.97 -26.72
N LEU A 238 -31.13 -0.74 -26.73
CA LEU A 238 -31.30 0.26 -27.79
C LEU A 238 -30.43 -0.02 -29.03
N ASN A 239 -29.65 -1.10 -29.05
CA ASN A 239 -28.72 -1.48 -30.11
C ASN A 239 -27.65 -0.41 -30.39
N ARG A 240 -27.11 0.21 -29.32
CA ARG A 240 -26.04 1.22 -29.34
C ARG A 240 -24.75 0.64 -28.71
N PRO A 241 -24.07 -0.32 -29.39
CA PRO A 241 -22.97 -1.08 -28.81
C PRO A 241 -21.81 -0.20 -28.33
N GLU A 242 -21.45 0.84 -29.08
CA GLU A 242 -20.32 1.73 -28.74
C GLU A 242 -20.51 2.42 -27.38
N LYS A 243 -21.71 2.97 -27.15
CA LYS A 243 -22.04 3.61 -25.87
C LYS A 243 -22.15 2.58 -24.75
N ALA A 244 -22.77 1.43 -25.02
CA ALA A 244 -22.90 0.36 -24.05
C ALA A 244 -21.52 -0.13 -23.57
N ILE A 245 -20.59 -0.41 -24.48
CA ILE A 245 -19.23 -0.86 -24.15
C ILE A 245 -18.46 0.20 -23.36
N LYS A 246 -18.58 1.48 -23.71
CA LYS A 246 -17.92 2.56 -22.97
C LYS A 246 -18.41 2.62 -21.51
N MET A 247 -19.71 2.52 -21.28
CA MET A 247 -20.26 2.54 -19.92
C MET A 247 -19.90 1.26 -19.15
N LEU A 248 -19.91 0.12 -19.84
CA LEU A 248 -19.52 -1.16 -19.25
C LEU A 248 -18.05 -1.20 -18.85
N GLU A 249 -17.15 -0.61 -19.65
CA GLU A 249 -15.72 -0.47 -19.31
C GLU A 249 -15.53 0.30 -18.00
N ILE A 250 -16.27 1.40 -17.81
CA ILE A 250 -16.21 2.20 -16.58
C ILE A 250 -16.73 1.40 -15.38
N ALA A 251 -17.87 0.71 -15.53
CA ALA A 251 -18.42 -0.13 -14.47
C ALA A 251 -17.44 -1.22 -14.03
N ILE A 252 -16.84 -1.93 -14.99
CA ILE A 252 -15.84 -2.98 -14.76
C ILE A 252 -14.56 -2.44 -14.10
N THR A 253 -14.10 -1.26 -14.53
CA THR A 253 -12.88 -0.66 -13.98
C THR A 253 -13.09 -0.24 -12.52
N ASN A 254 -14.28 0.22 -12.16
CA ASN A 254 -14.63 0.60 -10.79
C ASN A 254 -14.92 -0.61 -9.89
N ASP A 255 -15.44 -1.68 -10.47
CA ASP A 255 -15.64 -2.97 -9.81
C ASP A 255 -15.55 -4.13 -10.81
N VAL A 256 -14.49 -4.91 -10.65
CA VAL A 256 -14.18 -6.07 -11.48
C VAL A 256 -15.32 -7.10 -11.52
N ASN A 257 -16.14 -7.18 -10.48
CA ASN A 257 -17.26 -8.13 -10.40
C ASN A 257 -18.34 -7.88 -11.48
N TYR A 258 -18.37 -6.69 -12.10
CA TYR A 258 -19.24 -6.46 -13.26
C TYR A 258 -18.83 -7.25 -14.50
N CYS A 259 -17.58 -7.74 -14.60
CA CYS A 259 -17.16 -8.65 -15.67
C CYS A 259 -18.03 -9.90 -15.67
N GLU A 260 -18.19 -10.54 -14.51
CA GLU A 260 -18.97 -11.77 -14.36
C GLU A 260 -20.47 -11.50 -14.50
N LYS A 261 -20.95 -10.42 -13.87
CA LYS A 261 -22.37 -10.01 -13.97
C LYS A 261 -22.78 -9.84 -15.43
N CYS A 262 -22.03 -9.06 -16.20
CA CYS A 262 -22.37 -8.77 -17.60
C CYS A 262 -22.13 -9.95 -18.54
N HIS A 263 -21.22 -10.87 -18.21
CA HIS A 263 -20.92 -12.05 -19.02
C HIS A 263 -22.16 -12.94 -19.22
N ASN A 264 -22.98 -13.05 -18.18
CA ASN A 264 -24.17 -13.90 -18.15
C ASN A 264 -25.48 -13.13 -18.34
N ASP A 265 -25.47 -11.79 -18.30
CA ASP A 265 -26.68 -10.99 -18.41
C ASP A 265 -27.23 -11.02 -19.86
N PRO A 266 -28.44 -11.58 -20.09
CA PRO A 266 -29.03 -11.70 -21.43
C PRO A 266 -29.27 -10.36 -22.13
N THR A 267 -29.30 -9.27 -21.39
CA THR A 267 -29.46 -7.90 -21.91
C THR A 267 -28.38 -7.53 -22.93
N PHE A 268 -27.22 -8.18 -22.84
CA PHE A 268 -26.09 -7.95 -23.75
C PHE A 268 -26.00 -8.95 -24.90
N ASP A 269 -26.97 -9.86 -25.08
CA ASP A 269 -26.87 -10.93 -26.10
C ASP A 269 -26.68 -10.39 -27.52
N ASN A 270 -27.36 -9.29 -27.86
CA ASN A 270 -27.22 -8.64 -29.17
C ASN A 270 -25.86 -7.97 -29.39
N ILE A 271 -25.13 -7.65 -28.32
CA ILE A 271 -23.78 -7.04 -28.38
C ILE A 271 -22.71 -7.94 -27.76
N ARG A 272 -22.99 -9.23 -27.57
CA ARG A 272 -22.13 -10.18 -26.84
C ARG A 272 -20.71 -10.23 -27.41
N SER A 273 -20.58 -10.16 -28.74
CA SER A 273 -19.28 -10.10 -29.41
C SER A 273 -18.47 -8.85 -29.02
N ASN A 274 -19.13 -7.69 -28.89
CA ASN A 274 -18.48 -6.46 -28.45
C ASN A 274 -18.03 -6.56 -26.98
N VAL A 275 -18.85 -7.17 -26.11
CA VAL A 275 -18.50 -7.42 -24.70
C VAL A 275 -17.27 -8.34 -24.59
N PHE A 276 -17.22 -9.42 -25.39
CA PHE A 276 -16.02 -10.25 -25.47
C PHE A 276 -14.80 -9.49 -26.01
N GLY A 277 -15.01 -8.57 -26.95
CA GLY A 277 -13.97 -7.66 -27.43
C GLY A 277 -13.40 -6.79 -26.30
N LEU A 278 -14.28 -6.20 -25.48
CA LEU A 278 -13.90 -5.42 -24.30
C LEU A 278 -13.05 -6.24 -23.33
N PHE A 279 -13.47 -7.46 -22.97
CA PHE A 279 -12.70 -8.32 -22.06
C PHE A 279 -11.31 -8.65 -22.61
N LYS A 280 -11.18 -8.91 -23.91
CA LYS A 280 -9.87 -9.13 -24.55
C LYS A 280 -8.99 -7.89 -24.47
N GLN A 281 -9.57 -6.70 -24.68
CA GLN A 281 -8.85 -5.43 -24.58
C GLN A 281 -8.38 -5.16 -23.16
N LEU A 282 -9.26 -5.31 -22.16
CA LEU A 282 -8.93 -5.14 -20.75
C LEU A 282 -7.84 -6.11 -20.30
N ARG A 283 -8.00 -7.40 -20.60
CA ARG A 283 -6.99 -8.42 -20.32
C ARG A 283 -5.64 -8.08 -20.96
N LYS A 284 -5.64 -7.64 -22.23
CA LYS A 284 -4.41 -7.28 -22.93
C LYS A 284 -3.74 -6.07 -22.27
N ARG A 285 -4.49 -5.01 -21.97
CA ARG A 285 -4.00 -3.79 -21.32
C ARG A 285 -3.31 -4.12 -19.99
N GLU A 286 -4.02 -4.83 -19.11
CA GLU A 286 -3.48 -5.20 -17.79
C GLU A 286 -2.32 -6.20 -17.91
N GLY A 287 -2.37 -7.12 -18.88
CA GLY A 287 -1.30 -8.08 -19.14
C GLY A 287 -0.02 -7.44 -19.64
N ASP A 288 -0.12 -6.49 -20.57
CA ASP A 288 1.01 -5.72 -21.09
C ASP A 288 1.65 -4.89 -19.96
N GLU A 289 0.83 -4.28 -19.09
CA GLU A 289 1.30 -3.56 -17.90
C GLU A 289 2.01 -4.49 -16.91
N ALA A 290 1.39 -5.63 -16.57
CA ALA A 290 1.94 -6.59 -15.61
C ALA A 290 3.28 -7.16 -16.10
N GLN A 291 3.39 -7.51 -17.37
CA GLN A 291 4.64 -8.01 -17.96
C GLN A 291 5.74 -6.93 -17.95
N SER A 292 5.39 -5.70 -18.30
CA SER A 292 6.30 -4.55 -18.25
C SER A 292 6.80 -4.29 -16.83
N LYS A 293 5.90 -4.15 -15.85
CA LYS A 293 6.24 -3.97 -14.42
C LYS A 293 7.10 -5.12 -13.89
N TYR A 294 6.70 -6.37 -14.16
CA TYR A 294 7.43 -7.56 -13.72
C TYR A 294 8.87 -7.58 -14.24
N SER A 295 9.07 -7.30 -15.53
CA SER A 295 10.41 -7.29 -16.14
C SER A 295 11.30 -6.20 -15.52
N LYS A 296 10.79 -4.97 -15.36
CA LYS A 296 11.51 -3.85 -14.75
C LYS A 296 11.90 -4.14 -13.30
N ILE A 297 10.96 -4.57 -12.47
CA ILE A 297 11.18 -4.82 -11.04
C ILE A 297 12.14 -6.00 -10.83
N THR A 298 11.97 -7.09 -11.59
CA THR A 298 12.85 -8.27 -11.49
C THR A 298 14.27 -7.94 -11.95
N GLN A 299 14.42 -7.16 -13.02
CA GLN A 299 15.74 -6.70 -13.48
C GLN A 299 16.41 -5.81 -12.42
N ARG A 300 15.66 -4.90 -11.79
CA ARG A 300 16.15 -4.03 -10.73
C ARG A 300 16.60 -4.83 -9.50
N TYR A 301 15.80 -5.79 -9.06
CA TYR A 301 16.16 -6.69 -7.97
C TYR A 301 17.42 -7.50 -8.31
N LYS A 302 17.52 -8.05 -9.53
CA LYS A 302 18.70 -8.81 -9.98
C LYS A 302 19.97 -7.96 -9.97
N LYS A 303 19.91 -6.73 -10.48
CA LYS A 303 21.03 -5.77 -10.43
C LYS A 303 21.46 -5.50 -8.97
N LEU A 304 20.51 -5.19 -8.09
CA LEU A 304 20.78 -4.97 -6.67
C LEU A 304 21.39 -6.20 -6.00
N ASN A 305 20.83 -7.38 -6.22
CA ASN A 305 21.32 -8.64 -5.64
C ASN A 305 22.76 -8.94 -6.07
N ASN A 306 23.08 -8.78 -7.36
CA ASN A 306 24.44 -8.97 -7.84
C ASN A 306 25.43 -7.99 -7.19
N THR A 307 25.04 -6.72 -6.99
CA THR A 307 25.88 -5.75 -6.29
C THR A 307 26.08 -6.13 -4.82
N VAL A 308 25.02 -6.51 -4.11
CA VAL A 308 25.11 -6.97 -2.72
C VAL A 308 25.97 -8.23 -2.60
N ASP A 309 25.83 -9.20 -3.51
CA ASP A 309 26.66 -10.40 -3.53
C ASP A 309 28.14 -10.09 -3.77
N SER A 310 28.46 -9.11 -4.62
CA SER A 310 29.85 -8.64 -4.79
C SER A 310 30.39 -7.99 -3.51
N LEU A 311 29.59 -7.12 -2.88
CA LEU A 311 29.95 -6.43 -1.65
C LEU A 311 30.09 -7.37 -0.45
N ARG A 312 29.29 -8.44 -0.42
CA ARG A 312 29.35 -9.46 0.63
C ARG A 312 30.68 -10.20 0.62
N LYS A 313 31.20 -10.54 -0.56
CA LYS A 313 32.48 -11.24 -0.71
C LYS A 313 33.67 -10.40 -0.23
N GLU A 314 33.60 -9.08 -0.43
CA GLU A 314 34.70 -8.17 -0.14
C GLU A 314 34.60 -7.49 1.24
N PHE A 315 33.40 -7.18 1.71
CA PHE A 315 33.19 -6.28 2.87
C PHE A 315 32.26 -6.80 3.96
N ASP A 316 31.80 -8.07 3.86
CA ASP A 316 30.88 -8.72 4.81
C ASP A 316 29.55 -7.95 5.00
N ILE A 317 28.96 -7.51 3.88
CA ILE A 317 27.63 -6.89 3.88
C ILE A 317 26.54 -7.94 4.01
N LYS A 318 25.50 -7.64 4.80
CA LYS A 318 24.33 -8.51 4.99
C LYS A 318 23.64 -8.82 3.64
N PRO A 319 23.22 -10.08 3.41
CA PRO A 319 22.50 -10.46 2.21
C PRO A 319 21.10 -9.82 2.16
N LEU A 320 20.53 -9.74 0.96
CA LEU A 320 19.14 -9.29 0.78
C LEU A 320 18.15 -10.28 1.38
N ASN A 321 17.03 -9.76 1.88
CA ASN A 321 15.89 -10.59 2.25
C ASN A 321 15.31 -11.28 1.00
N LYS A 322 14.97 -12.56 1.13
CA LYS A 322 14.40 -13.41 0.07
C LYS A 322 12.88 -13.37 0.00
N GLU A 323 12.18 -12.66 0.89
CA GLU A 323 10.72 -12.49 0.85
C GLU A 323 10.20 -11.98 -0.51
N VAL A 324 10.97 -11.14 -1.21
CA VAL A 324 10.57 -10.63 -2.54
C VAL A 324 10.52 -11.76 -3.58
N LEU A 325 11.29 -12.85 -3.41
CA LEU A 325 11.30 -13.98 -4.35
C LEU A 325 9.98 -14.75 -4.35
N SER A 326 9.32 -14.90 -3.18
CA SER A 326 8.02 -15.57 -3.12
C SER A 326 6.95 -14.73 -3.82
N LEU A 327 7.00 -13.40 -3.68
CA LEU A 327 6.16 -12.47 -4.45
C LEU A 327 6.39 -12.65 -5.95
N PHE A 328 7.64 -12.63 -6.42
CA PHE A 328 7.93 -12.84 -7.86
C PHE A 328 7.43 -14.20 -8.37
N HIS A 329 7.53 -15.26 -7.57
CA HIS A 329 7.00 -16.57 -7.96
C HIS A 329 5.48 -16.55 -8.05
N ARG A 330 4.78 -15.99 -7.06
CA ARG A 330 3.30 -15.84 -7.07
C ARG A 330 2.86 -15.00 -8.26
N THR A 331 3.45 -13.83 -8.47
CA THR A 331 3.14 -12.95 -9.61
C THR A 331 3.40 -13.65 -10.94
N LYS A 332 4.48 -14.40 -11.08
CA LYS A 332 4.77 -15.13 -12.32
C LYS A 332 3.71 -16.19 -12.62
N LYS A 333 3.29 -16.97 -11.61
CA LYS A 333 2.18 -17.92 -11.72
C LYS A 333 0.90 -17.24 -12.21
N LEU A 334 0.57 -16.06 -11.65
CA LEU A 334 -0.60 -15.28 -12.06
C LEU A 334 -0.50 -14.78 -13.50
N ILE A 335 0.64 -14.21 -13.90
CA ILE A 335 0.88 -13.77 -15.30
C ILE A 335 0.71 -14.95 -16.28
N ASP A 336 1.23 -16.13 -15.92
CA ASP A 336 1.18 -17.32 -16.78
C ASP A 336 -0.24 -17.88 -16.95
N ARG A 337 -1.15 -17.61 -15.99
CA ARG A 337 -2.59 -17.98 -16.09
C ARG A 337 -3.36 -17.18 -17.14
N ASN A 338 -2.87 -15.98 -17.50
CA ASN A 338 -3.37 -15.18 -18.62
C ASN A 338 -4.89 -14.90 -18.59
N SER A 339 -5.41 -14.47 -17.44
CA SER A 339 -6.77 -13.95 -17.28
C SER A 339 -6.76 -12.52 -16.78
N TYR A 340 -7.84 -11.78 -17.00
CA TYR A 340 -7.95 -10.38 -16.57
C TYR A 340 -7.77 -10.23 -15.06
N ARG A 341 -8.45 -11.07 -14.25
CA ARG A 341 -8.31 -11.03 -12.79
C ARG A 341 -6.90 -11.39 -12.32
N ASP A 342 -6.26 -12.36 -12.96
CA ASP A 342 -4.88 -12.71 -12.62
C ASP A 342 -3.92 -11.56 -12.91
N TYR A 343 -4.14 -10.79 -13.96
CA TYR A 343 -3.33 -9.59 -14.23
C TYR A 343 -3.58 -8.46 -13.22
N LEU A 344 -4.82 -8.21 -12.82
CA LEU A 344 -5.13 -7.22 -11.78
C LEU A 344 -4.44 -7.56 -10.45
N GLU A 345 -4.53 -8.83 -10.01
CA GLU A 345 -3.85 -9.27 -8.79
C GLU A 345 -2.32 -9.23 -8.96
N ALA A 346 -1.80 -9.64 -10.12
CA ALA A 346 -0.38 -9.55 -10.42
C ALA A 346 0.12 -8.10 -10.35
N ASN A 347 -0.63 -7.14 -10.90
CA ASN A 347 -0.31 -5.72 -10.86
C ASN A 347 -0.27 -5.18 -9.42
N SER A 348 -1.24 -5.57 -8.59
CA SER A 348 -1.24 -5.20 -7.16
C SER A 348 -0.03 -5.78 -6.41
N LEU A 349 0.29 -7.06 -6.59
CA LEU A 349 1.48 -7.68 -6.00
C LEU A 349 2.79 -7.09 -6.51
N LEU A 350 2.83 -6.61 -7.76
CA LEU A 350 3.98 -5.93 -8.34
C LEU A 350 4.21 -4.56 -7.71
N ASP A 351 3.15 -3.83 -7.39
CA ASP A 351 3.26 -2.57 -6.65
C ASP A 351 3.79 -2.81 -5.23
N GLU A 352 3.32 -3.86 -4.53
CA GLU A 352 3.91 -4.28 -3.25
C GLU A 352 5.39 -4.70 -3.38
N ALA A 353 5.72 -5.48 -4.41
CA ALA A 353 7.09 -5.92 -4.67
C ALA A 353 8.02 -4.73 -4.97
N LYS A 354 7.53 -3.72 -5.71
CA LYS A 354 8.27 -2.48 -5.99
C LYS A 354 8.65 -1.77 -4.69
N ASP A 355 7.70 -1.64 -3.76
CA ASP A 355 7.94 -0.99 -2.47
C ASP A 355 8.92 -1.78 -1.60
N LYS A 356 8.80 -3.11 -1.57
CA LYS A 356 9.78 -3.97 -0.87
C LYS A 356 11.17 -3.88 -1.47
N VAL A 357 11.30 -3.88 -2.81
CA VAL A 357 12.60 -3.69 -3.50
C VAL A 357 13.17 -2.31 -3.19
N GLN A 358 12.34 -1.26 -3.14
CA GLN A 358 12.77 0.08 -2.76
C GLN A 358 13.25 0.15 -1.31
N LYS A 359 12.61 -0.56 -0.39
CA LYS A 359 13.06 -0.70 1.00
C LYS A 359 14.41 -1.39 1.09
N LEU A 360 14.57 -2.54 0.42
CA LEU A 360 15.84 -3.27 0.34
C LEU A 360 16.98 -2.40 -0.20
N HIS A 361 16.67 -1.56 -1.18
CA HIS A 361 17.61 -0.61 -1.74
C HIS A 361 18.10 0.40 -0.69
N ASN A 362 17.19 0.99 0.08
CA ASN A 362 17.51 1.94 1.13
C ASN A 362 18.30 1.28 2.27
N ASP A 363 17.95 0.06 2.65
CA ASP A 363 18.64 -0.71 3.69
C ASP A 363 20.07 -1.07 3.26
N THR A 364 20.26 -1.40 1.98
CA THR A 364 21.59 -1.65 1.40
C THR A 364 22.46 -0.39 1.47
N LEU A 365 21.93 0.78 1.10
CA LEU A 365 22.65 2.04 1.20
C LEU A 365 23.06 2.35 2.65
N LYS A 366 22.14 2.17 3.61
CA LYS A 366 22.45 2.34 5.05
C LYS A 366 23.55 1.39 5.52
N ASN A 367 23.54 0.13 5.08
CA ASN A 367 24.59 -0.84 5.44
C ASN A 367 25.95 -0.44 4.87
N ILE A 368 25.99 0.06 3.62
CA ILE A 368 27.21 0.59 3.01
C ILE A 368 27.71 1.81 3.78
N ASP A 369 26.82 2.77 4.09
CA ASP A 369 27.17 3.99 4.83
C ASP A 369 27.70 3.66 6.23
N TYR A 370 27.05 2.73 6.95
CA TYR A 370 27.54 2.24 8.25
C TYR A 370 28.93 1.63 8.14
N LYS A 371 29.20 0.83 7.09
CA LYS A 371 30.51 0.24 6.85
C LYS A 371 31.56 1.31 6.56
N ILE A 372 31.24 2.31 5.75
CA ILE A 372 32.10 3.46 5.48
C ILE A 372 32.43 4.20 6.78
N SER A 373 31.43 4.55 7.59
CA SER A 373 31.65 5.23 8.88
C SER A 373 32.48 4.39 9.85
N SER A 374 32.30 3.06 9.84
CA SER A 374 33.13 2.14 10.63
C SER A 374 34.59 2.19 10.18
N LEU A 375 34.88 2.13 8.88
CA LEU A 375 36.24 2.25 8.33
C LEU A 375 36.85 3.64 8.60
N GLU A 376 36.08 4.71 8.45
CA GLU A 376 36.51 6.08 8.79
C GLU A 376 36.88 6.20 10.28
N SER A 377 36.10 5.57 11.16
CA SER A 377 36.40 5.50 12.60
C SER A 377 37.66 4.67 12.91
N LYS A 378 37.96 3.62 12.13
CA LYS A 378 39.22 2.88 12.25
C LYS A 378 40.40 3.76 11.84
N ILE A 379 40.28 4.49 10.73
CA ILE A 379 41.31 5.43 10.28
C ILE A 379 41.56 6.51 11.35
N SER A 380 40.51 7.07 11.97
CA SER A 380 40.68 8.08 13.01
C SER A 380 41.37 7.53 14.26
N ARG A 381 41.03 6.30 14.69
CA ARG A 381 41.69 5.60 15.80
C ARG A 381 43.17 5.30 15.52
N ILE A 382 43.51 4.86 14.30
CA ILE A 382 44.90 4.62 13.89
C ILE A 382 45.71 5.92 13.93
N LYS A 383 45.10 7.04 13.51
CA LYS A 383 45.74 8.36 13.60
C LYS A 383 45.92 8.83 15.04
N SER A 384 44.92 8.64 15.91
CA SER A 384 44.98 9.07 17.30
C SER A 384 45.95 8.24 18.13
N SER A 385 45.87 6.90 18.07
CA SER A 385 46.77 6.01 18.82
C SER A 385 48.24 6.25 18.47
N HIS A 386 48.53 6.56 17.20
CA HIS A 386 49.87 6.88 16.77
C HIS A 386 50.34 8.25 17.30
N ASN A 387 49.48 9.27 17.28
CA ASN A 387 49.81 10.57 17.87
C ASN A 387 50.06 10.46 19.38
N ASP A 388 49.26 9.67 20.09
CA ASP A 388 49.40 9.44 21.52
C ASP A 388 50.69 8.68 21.83
N HIS A 389 50.98 7.58 21.12
CA HIS A 389 52.25 6.86 21.25
C HIS A 389 53.47 7.74 20.91
N TYR A 390 53.38 8.58 19.87
CA TYR A 390 54.45 9.50 19.51
C TYR A 390 54.72 10.49 20.65
N ARG A 391 53.68 11.14 21.18
CA ARG A 391 53.79 12.11 22.29
C ARG A 391 54.29 11.44 23.58
N GLU A 392 53.80 10.27 23.92
CA GLU A 392 54.23 9.51 25.11
C GLU A 392 55.70 9.08 24.99
N SER A 393 56.12 8.64 23.80
CA SER A 393 57.49 8.22 23.55
C SER A 393 58.49 9.37 23.56
N GLU A 394 58.16 10.53 22.99
CA GLU A 394 58.97 11.76 23.13
C GLU A 394 59.05 12.20 24.60
N GLY A 395 57.92 12.19 25.32
CA GLY A 395 57.89 12.49 26.75
C GLY A 395 58.78 11.57 27.59
N THR A 396 58.85 10.28 27.23
CA THR A 396 59.67 9.27 27.91
C THR A 396 61.17 9.48 27.62
N LEU A 397 61.52 9.77 26.37
CA LEU A 397 62.90 10.10 25.99
C LEU A 397 63.41 11.37 26.69
N VAL A 398 62.59 12.40 26.80
CA VAL A 398 62.93 13.62 27.54
C VAL A 398 63.17 13.30 29.02
N LYS A 399 62.32 12.48 29.65
CA LYS A 399 62.53 12.02 31.04
C LYS A 399 63.83 11.23 31.22
N ILE A 400 64.18 10.35 30.26
CA ILE A 400 65.45 9.61 30.28
C ILE A 400 66.63 10.57 30.20
N TRP A 401 66.57 11.63 29.39
CA TRP A 401 67.62 12.64 29.29
C TRP A 401 67.79 13.44 30.59
N PHE A 402 66.68 13.80 31.25
CA PHE A 402 66.72 14.47 32.56
C PHE A 402 67.40 13.64 33.66
N ILE A 403 67.42 12.30 33.54
CA ILE A 403 68.09 11.41 34.51
C ILE A 403 69.54 11.09 34.07
N ALA A 404 69.76 10.81 32.79
CA ALA A 404 71.05 10.38 32.27
C ALA A 404 72.12 11.48 32.29
N ILE A 405 71.75 12.74 32.04
CA ILE A 405 72.69 13.86 32.03
C ILE A 405 73.26 14.13 33.43
N PRO A 406 72.45 14.29 34.50
CA PRO A 406 72.99 14.43 35.86
C PRO A 406 73.80 13.23 36.32
N LEU A 407 73.35 12.01 36.03
CA LEU A 407 74.05 10.79 36.41
C LEU A 407 75.44 10.70 35.74
N GLY A 408 75.52 11.09 34.46
CA GLY A 408 76.79 11.17 33.73
C GLY A 408 77.74 12.21 34.31
N ILE A 409 77.24 13.37 34.74
CA ILE A 409 78.03 14.41 35.41
C ILE A 409 78.55 13.89 36.77
N ILE A 410 77.72 13.24 37.56
CA ILE A 410 78.10 12.66 38.87
C ILE A 410 79.18 11.59 38.69
N LEU A 411 79.03 10.69 37.71
CA LEU A 411 80.02 9.66 37.40
C LEU A 411 81.33 10.25 36.86
N GLY A 412 81.25 11.30 36.03
CA GLY A 412 82.42 12.03 35.56
C GLY A 412 83.19 12.73 36.69
N LEU A 413 82.47 13.37 37.62
CA LEU A 413 83.05 13.96 38.82
C LEU A 413 83.70 12.89 39.72
N ARG A 414 83.01 11.76 39.94
CA ARG A 414 83.55 10.64 40.75
C ARG A 414 84.79 10.01 40.11
N GLY A 415 84.80 9.84 38.79
CA GLY A 415 85.96 9.36 38.04
C GLY A 415 87.15 10.32 38.17
N CYS A 416 86.90 11.62 38.06
CA CYS A 416 87.92 12.65 38.28
C CYS A 416 88.51 12.60 39.70
N PHE A 417 87.67 12.51 40.75
CA PHE A 417 88.13 12.35 42.13
C PHE A 417 88.98 11.08 42.32
N SER A 418 88.59 9.95 41.71
CA SER A 418 89.33 8.69 41.83
C SER A 418 90.70 8.67 41.13
N GLU A 419 90.91 9.53 40.13
CA GLU A 419 92.21 9.71 39.48
C GLU A 419 93.07 10.76 40.18
N LEU A 420 92.45 11.81 40.75
CA LEU A 420 93.12 12.78 41.62
C LEU A 420 93.68 12.14 42.90
N GLU A 421 93.02 11.13 43.45
CA GLU A 421 93.55 10.37 44.61
C GLU A 421 94.77 9.49 44.28
N LYS A 422 95.02 9.18 43.00
CA LYS A 422 96.13 8.30 42.59
C LYS A 422 97.44 9.04 42.32
N ASP A 423 97.44 10.38 42.35
CA ASP A 423 98.60 11.19 41.93
C ASP A 423 99.16 12.04 43.08
N TYR A 424 100.25 11.58 43.69
CA TYR A 424 101.10 12.35 44.59
C TYR A 424 102.36 12.79 43.85
N GLY A 425 102.30 13.93 43.16
CA GLY A 425 103.49 14.78 42.95
C GLY A 425 104.05 14.94 41.53
N THR A 426 103.38 14.52 40.46
CA THR A 426 103.78 14.86 39.08
C THR A 426 102.54 15.17 38.25
N GLY A 427 102.41 16.36 37.64
CA GLY A 427 101.17 16.91 37.03
C GLY A 427 100.46 16.12 35.90
N SER A 428 100.67 14.81 35.80
CA SER A 428 100.05 13.86 34.87
C SER A 428 98.65 13.40 35.28
N GLY A 429 98.34 13.28 36.58
CA GLY A 429 97.01 12.88 37.07
C GLY A 429 95.96 13.97 36.97
N ILE A 430 96.36 15.25 36.95
CA ILE A 430 95.47 16.37 36.63
C ILE A 430 94.97 16.26 35.18
N LEU A 431 95.87 15.93 34.24
CA LEU A 431 95.49 15.74 32.84
C LEU A 431 94.57 14.52 32.64
N ALA A 432 94.83 13.42 33.35
CA ALA A 432 94.04 12.20 33.28
C ALA A 432 92.64 12.38 33.92
N GLY A 433 92.57 13.05 35.08
CA GLY A 433 91.33 13.44 35.75
C GLY A 433 90.47 14.40 34.93
N ILE A 434 91.08 15.39 34.25
CA ILE A 434 90.39 16.25 33.27
C ILE A 434 89.86 15.40 32.10
N GLY A 435 90.65 14.45 31.59
CA GLY A 435 90.24 13.50 30.57
C GLY A 435 89.04 12.63 30.98
N ALA A 436 88.99 12.15 32.23
CA ALA A 436 87.86 11.39 32.78
C ALA A 436 86.60 12.25 32.97
N LEU A 437 86.78 13.51 33.40
CA LEU A 437 85.72 14.51 33.56
C LEU A 437 84.96 14.77 32.27
N PHE A 438 85.64 14.73 31.12
CA PHE A 438 85.00 14.96 29.82
C PHE A 438 84.65 13.66 29.09
N SER A 439 85.46 12.60 29.19
CA SER A 439 85.25 11.39 28.39
C SER A 439 84.07 10.53 28.83
N ILE A 440 83.78 10.42 30.13
CA ILE A 440 82.66 9.61 30.63
C ILE A 440 81.32 10.28 30.32
N PRO A 441 81.10 11.57 30.62
CA PRO A 441 79.86 12.26 30.22
C PRO A 441 79.69 12.28 28.71
N PHE A 442 80.78 12.45 27.95
CA PHE A 442 80.73 12.43 26.49
C PHE A 442 80.32 11.07 25.94
N LYS A 443 80.84 9.95 26.47
CA LYS A 443 80.43 8.60 26.07
C LYS A 443 78.96 8.31 26.41
N ILE A 444 78.49 8.75 27.58
CA ILE A 444 77.09 8.61 27.99
C ILE A 444 76.19 9.44 27.05
N LEU A 445 76.58 10.69 26.75
CA LEU A 445 75.85 11.56 25.84
C LEU A 445 75.83 11.01 24.40
N LEU A 446 76.93 10.43 23.95
CA LEU A 446 77.03 9.78 22.65
C LEU A 446 76.15 8.52 22.59
N PHE A 447 76.13 7.70 23.64
CA PHE A 447 75.29 6.51 23.72
C PHE A 447 73.80 6.87 23.76
N THR A 448 73.39 7.85 24.55
CA THR A 448 71.99 8.31 24.59
C THR A 448 71.57 8.97 23.29
N LEU A 449 72.49 9.66 22.60
CA LEU A 449 72.25 10.18 21.25
C LEU A 449 72.06 9.06 20.22
N ILE A 450 72.88 8.01 20.26
CA ILE A 450 72.71 6.83 19.40
C ILE A 450 71.37 6.15 19.69
N LEU A 451 71.01 5.97 20.95
CA LEU A 451 69.72 5.39 21.35
C LEU A 451 68.55 6.25 20.84
N TYR A 452 68.66 7.57 20.95
CA TYR A 452 67.69 8.52 20.41
C TYR A 452 67.59 8.39 18.88
N LEU A 453 68.71 8.26 18.16
CA LEU A 453 68.73 8.11 16.70
C LEU A 453 68.13 6.77 16.26
N VAL A 454 68.44 5.66 16.94
CA VAL A 454 67.85 4.34 16.69
C VAL A 454 66.35 4.37 16.99
N PHE A 455 65.94 4.96 18.10
CA PHE A 455 64.52 5.09 18.45
C PHE A 455 63.76 5.98 17.46
N LYS A 456 64.35 7.11 17.06
CA LYS A 456 63.80 7.98 16.01
C LYS A 456 63.72 7.27 14.66
N PHE A 457 64.67 6.38 14.35
CA PHE A 457 64.63 5.53 13.16
C PHE A 457 63.52 4.47 13.23
N ILE A 458 63.32 3.84 14.39
CA ILE A 458 62.20 2.89 14.63
C ILE A 458 60.85 3.60 14.52
N LEU A 459 60.71 4.79 15.13
CA LEU A 459 59.50 5.62 14.97
C LEU A 459 59.28 6.03 13.50
N LYS A 460 60.35 6.37 12.78
CA LYS A 460 60.30 6.75 11.36
C LYS A 460 59.90 5.58 10.45
N THR A 461 60.33 4.36 10.76
CA THR A 461 59.94 3.14 10.02
C THR A 461 58.48 2.77 10.29
N ASN A 462 58.01 2.82 11.53
CA ASN A 462 56.58 2.66 11.85
C ASN A 462 55.70 3.74 11.19
N LYS A 463 56.19 4.99 11.11
CA LYS A 463 55.53 6.08 10.37
C LYS A 463 55.46 5.84 8.85
N LYS A 464 56.30 4.94 8.30
CA LYS A 464 56.31 4.61 6.87
C LYS A 464 55.26 3.54 6.50
N ASN A 465 54.94 2.63 7.42
CA ASN A 465 53.93 1.59 7.21
C ASN A 465 52.48 2.07 7.48
N GLN A 466 52.30 3.11 8.31
CA GLN A 466 51.00 3.74 8.57
C GLN A 466 50.30 4.31 7.32
N PRO A 467 50.98 5.00 6.38
CA PRO A 467 50.39 5.39 5.11
C PRO A 467 49.84 4.21 4.31
N GLU A 468 50.49 3.05 4.34
CA GLU A 468 50.06 1.87 3.59
C GLU A 468 48.75 1.30 4.15
N GLU A 469 48.65 1.12 5.47
CA GLU A 469 47.42 0.65 6.12
C GLU A 469 46.26 1.65 5.96
N ILE A 470 46.52 2.95 6.14
CA ILE A 470 45.51 4.00 5.93
C ILE A 470 45.12 4.10 4.44
N ASN A 471 46.04 3.93 3.51
CA ASN A 471 45.74 3.96 2.08
C ASN A 471 44.90 2.75 1.67
N SER A 472 45.21 1.55 2.17
CA SER A 472 44.38 0.35 1.96
C SER A 472 42.94 0.58 2.44
N LEU A 473 42.74 1.13 3.65
CA LEU A 473 41.40 1.43 4.17
C LEU A 473 40.68 2.53 3.36
N LYS A 474 41.43 3.49 2.82
CA LYS A 474 40.86 4.52 1.92
C LYS A 474 40.43 3.95 0.57
N GLU A 475 41.18 2.99 0.03
CA GLU A 475 40.80 2.26 -1.19
C GLU A 475 39.51 1.47 -0.96
N GLU A 476 39.37 0.77 0.17
CA GLU A 476 38.12 0.11 0.54
C GLU A 476 36.93 1.08 0.61
N ILE A 477 37.11 2.25 1.25
CA ILE A 477 36.07 3.30 1.32
C ILE A 477 35.72 3.80 -0.08
N MET A 478 36.71 3.96 -0.98
CA MET A 478 36.48 4.41 -2.34
C MET A 478 35.63 3.40 -3.13
N ILE A 479 35.94 2.11 -3.03
CA ILE A 479 35.15 1.04 -3.67
C ILE A 479 33.72 1.03 -3.12
N LEU A 480 33.55 1.14 -1.80
CA LEU A 480 32.23 1.19 -1.18
C LEU A 480 31.41 2.40 -1.64
N ARG A 481 32.04 3.57 -1.81
CA ARG A 481 31.37 4.78 -2.33
C ARG A 481 30.96 4.61 -3.79
N GLU A 482 31.82 4.03 -4.63
CA GLU A 482 31.49 3.73 -6.03
C GLU A 482 30.30 2.77 -6.13
N LYS A 483 30.30 1.71 -5.32
CA LYS A 483 29.18 0.75 -5.26
C LYS A 483 27.91 1.39 -4.69
N SER A 484 28.03 2.30 -3.71
CA SER A 484 26.90 3.09 -3.20
C SER A 484 26.29 3.95 -4.30
N ASP A 485 27.10 4.59 -5.13
CA ASP A 485 26.61 5.40 -6.24
C ASP A 485 25.99 4.55 -7.36
N LEU A 486 26.53 3.36 -7.62
CA LEU A 486 25.91 2.38 -8.52
C LEU A 486 24.54 1.92 -8.01
N VAL A 487 24.42 1.66 -6.71
CA VAL A 487 23.15 1.34 -6.05
C VAL A 487 22.20 2.53 -6.25
N LYS A 488 22.58 3.77 -5.88
CA LYS A 488 21.76 4.97 -6.12
C LYS A 488 21.35 5.15 -7.59
N PHE A 489 22.19 4.78 -8.54
CA PHE A 489 21.87 4.83 -9.97
C PHE A 489 20.75 3.85 -10.35
N TYR A 490 20.76 2.63 -9.83
CA TYR A 490 19.67 1.66 -10.02
C TYR A 490 18.35 2.09 -9.36
N ARG A 491 18.37 3.08 -8.45
CA ARG A 491 17.16 3.70 -7.91
C ARG A 491 16.54 4.71 -8.87
N LYS A 492 17.34 5.40 -9.69
CA LYS A 492 16.92 6.54 -10.52
C LYS A 492 16.58 6.18 -11.97
N THR A 493 16.97 4.99 -12.43
CA THR A 493 16.72 4.56 -13.81
C THR A 493 15.36 3.87 -13.91
N ASP A 494 14.37 4.59 -14.45
CA ASP A 494 12.98 4.17 -14.67
C ASP A 494 12.64 4.02 -16.17
#